data_AF-A0A1J4VJL8-F1
#
_entry.id   AF-A0A1J4VJL8-F1
#
_cell.length_a   1.000
_cell.length_b   1.000
_cell.length_c   1.000
_cell.angle_alpha   90.00
_cell.angle_beta   90.00
_cell.angle_gamma   90.00
#
_symmetry.space_group_name_H-M   'P 1'
#
loop_
_entity.id
_entity.type
_entity.pdbx_description
1 polymer ?
#
loop_
_entity_poly.entity_id
_entity_poly.type
_entity_poly.pdbx_seq_one_letter_code
_entity_poly.pdbx_strand_id
1 'polypeptide(L)'
;MNLIFSFLIFPGFLFTAVIGCLASWIDRKVTARVQWRVGPPILQPFYDLVKLSGKETIVPRGGAKLTFLTTPIVALSAITLVSTLTWRVLLSPQTTFIGDLIVVIYLLTIPSIALIISGAASGNPLASLGASREMKLILGYELPFILAIFVPVIKANGIIRLGDLLAWQGANHIFLGSLSGFIAFIVAILCMQAKLGLVPFDAPE
;
A
#
# COMPACT_ATOMS: atom_id res chain seq x y z
N MET A 1 -9.87 17.80 15.87
CA MET A 1 -8.76 16.87 16.23
C MET A 1 -7.49 17.40 15.57
N ASN A 2 -6.42 17.67 16.33
CA ASN A 2 -5.17 18.23 15.80
C ASN A 2 -4.63 17.31 14.69
N LEU A 3 -4.28 17.87 13.52
CA LEU A 3 -3.78 17.09 12.36
C LEU A 3 -2.58 16.21 12.74
N ILE A 4 -1.72 16.71 13.62
CA ILE A 4 -0.54 15.98 14.15
C ILE A 4 -0.96 14.74 14.94
N PHE A 5 -1.99 14.84 15.79
CA PHE A 5 -2.50 13.70 16.55
C PHE A 5 -3.11 12.65 15.60
N SER A 6 -3.87 13.11 14.60
CA SER A 6 -4.48 12.23 13.61
C SER A 6 -3.45 11.47 12.77
N PHE A 7 -2.35 12.14 12.42
CA PHE A 7 -1.27 11.56 11.62
C PHE A 7 -0.41 10.57 12.42
N LEU A 8 -0.13 10.86 13.70
CA LEU A 8 0.82 10.09 14.48
C LEU A 8 0.19 8.93 15.25
N ILE A 9 -1.02 9.12 15.77
CA ILE A 9 -1.66 8.17 16.71
C ILE A 9 -2.82 7.44 16.03
N PHE A 10 -3.94 8.13 15.81
CA PHE A 10 -5.13 7.51 15.23
C PHE A 10 -5.82 8.49 14.27
N PRO A 11 -6.01 8.13 13.00
CA PRO A 11 -5.85 6.79 12.41
C PRO A 11 -4.53 6.54 11.66
N GLY A 12 -3.49 7.35 11.90
CA GLY A 12 -2.26 7.29 11.12
C GLY A 12 -1.24 6.24 11.54
N PHE A 13 -0.03 6.67 11.83
CA PHE A 13 1.15 5.80 11.91
C PHE A 13 1.01 4.64 12.91
N LEU A 14 0.69 4.93 14.18
CA LEU A 14 0.61 3.86 15.19
C LEU A 14 -0.50 2.85 14.91
N PHE A 15 -1.69 3.35 14.56
CA PHE A 15 -2.82 2.49 14.23
C PHE A 15 -2.51 1.56 13.05
N THR A 16 -1.89 2.10 12.00
CA THR A 16 -1.59 1.37 10.77
C THR A 16 -0.44 0.39 10.94
N ALA A 17 0.56 0.74 11.75
CA ALA A 17 1.63 -0.18 12.13
C ALA A 17 1.08 -1.40 12.91
N VAL A 18 0.16 -1.18 13.85
CA VAL A 18 -0.47 -2.28 14.63
C VAL A 18 -1.33 -3.16 13.72
N ILE A 19 -2.16 -2.55 12.86
CA ILE A 19 -2.96 -3.31 11.89
C ILE A 19 -2.07 -4.08 10.91
N GLY A 20 -0.99 -3.47 10.41
CA GLY A 20 -0.03 -4.13 9.53
C GLY A 20 0.64 -5.34 10.20
N CYS A 21 1.00 -5.23 11.48
CA CYS A 21 1.50 -6.36 12.26
C CYS A 21 0.46 -7.48 12.39
N LEU A 22 -0.80 -7.13 12.68
CA LEU A 22 -1.89 -8.11 12.75
C LEU A 22 -2.15 -8.78 11.40
N ALA A 23 -2.14 -8.01 10.30
CA ALA A 23 -2.29 -8.54 8.94
C ALA A 23 -1.16 -9.52 8.59
N SER A 24 0.09 -9.18 8.91
CA SER A 24 1.24 -10.09 8.75
C SER A 24 1.11 -11.35 9.60
N TRP A 25 0.58 -11.25 10.83
CA TRP A 25 0.29 -12.43 11.64
C TRP A 25 -0.78 -13.32 10.98
N ILE A 26 -1.88 -12.72 10.50
CA ILE A 26 -2.96 -13.45 9.81
C ILE A 26 -2.39 -14.21 8.61
N ASP A 27 -1.62 -13.54 7.76
CA ASP A 27 -1.02 -14.15 6.58
C ASP A 27 -0.15 -15.38 6.94
N ARG A 28 0.75 -15.23 7.91
CA ARG A 28 1.59 -16.34 8.39
C ARG A 28 0.77 -17.47 9.01
N LYS A 29 -0.32 -17.16 9.70
CA LYS A 29 -1.19 -18.17 10.33
C LYS A 29 -2.05 -18.91 9.31
N VAL A 30 -2.53 -18.23 8.28
CA VAL A 30 -3.30 -18.83 7.17
C VAL A 30 -2.37 -19.72 6.35
N THR A 31 -1.20 -19.22 5.94
CA THR A 31 -0.21 -19.99 5.19
C THR A 31 0.23 -21.25 5.94
N ALA A 32 0.45 -21.16 7.26
CA ALA A 32 0.77 -22.32 8.08
C ALA A 32 -0.36 -23.37 8.09
N ARG A 33 -1.62 -22.94 8.19
CA ARG A 33 -2.79 -23.84 8.17
C ARG A 33 -2.95 -24.55 6.83
N VAL A 34 -2.77 -23.83 5.71
CA VAL A 34 -2.81 -24.42 4.36
C VAL A 34 -1.70 -25.47 4.18
N GLN A 35 -0.54 -25.24 4.78
CA GLN A 35 0.62 -26.13 4.73
C GLN A 35 0.64 -27.20 5.83
N TRP A 36 -0.44 -27.37 6.59
CA TRP A 36 -0.53 -28.34 7.69
C TRP A 36 0.56 -28.21 8.76
N ARG A 37 1.01 -27.00 9.05
CA ARG A 37 1.98 -26.69 10.12
C ARG A 37 1.40 -25.72 11.15
N VAL A 38 2.01 -25.67 12.34
CA VAL A 38 1.61 -24.73 13.39
C VAL A 38 2.20 -23.35 13.09
N GLY A 39 1.33 -22.36 12.88
CA GLY A 39 1.75 -20.97 12.65
C GLY A 39 2.11 -20.22 13.95
N PRO A 40 2.80 -19.07 13.83
CA PRO A 40 3.40 -18.33 14.95
C PRO A 40 2.38 -17.73 15.94
N PRO A 41 2.82 -17.32 17.15
CA PRO A 41 2.00 -16.59 18.12
C PRO A 41 1.67 -15.17 17.64
N ILE A 42 0.60 -14.57 18.20
CA ILE A 42 0.07 -13.26 17.77
C ILE A 42 1.11 -12.14 17.90
N LEU A 43 1.93 -12.16 18.95
CA LEU A 43 2.94 -11.13 19.21
C LEU A 43 4.20 -11.26 18.34
N GLN A 44 4.31 -12.30 17.51
CA GLN A 44 5.51 -12.56 16.72
C GLN A 44 5.92 -11.39 15.81
N PRO A 45 5.03 -10.75 15.03
CA PRO A 45 5.44 -9.65 14.16
C PRO A 45 5.96 -8.44 14.93
N PHE A 46 5.47 -8.22 16.15
CA PHE A 46 5.99 -7.17 17.02
C PHE A 46 7.42 -7.47 17.48
N TYR A 47 7.70 -8.73 17.87
CA TYR A 47 9.06 -9.15 18.20
C TYR A 47 10.00 -9.08 17.00
N ASP A 48 9.51 -9.39 15.79
CA ASP A 48 10.29 -9.29 14.57
C ASP A 48 10.69 -7.82 14.28
N LEU A 49 9.78 -6.86 14.50
CA LEU A 49 10.10 -5.42 14.40
C LEU A 49 11.19 -5.01 15.40
N VAL A 50 11.02 -5.33 16.69
CA VAL A 50 12.02 -4.99 17.73
C VAL A 50 13.38 -5.61 17.40
N LYS A 51 13.38 -6.86 16.94
CA LYS A 51 14.61 -7.57 16.53
C LYS A 51 15.29 -6.89 15.35
N LEU A 52 14.53 -6.43 14.35
CA LEU A 52 15.09 -5.74 13.17
C LEU A 52 15.62 -4.35 13.52
N SER A 53 14.95 -3.62 14.41
CA SER A 53 15.44 -2.31 14.90
C SER A 53 16.76 -2.41 15.68
N GLY A 54 17.05 -3.56 16.28
CA GLY A 54 18.32 -3.83 16.97
C GLY A 54 19.47 -4.28 16.05
N LYS A 55 19.24 -4.47 14.75
CA LYS A 55 20.29 -4.90 13.81
C LYS A 55 21.12 -3.73 13.28
N GLU A 56 22.39 -4.00 13.01
CA GLU A 56 23.27 -3.05 12.33
C GLU A 56 22.84 -2.84 10.87
N THR A 57 22.89 -1.58 10.42
CA THR A 57 22.56 -1.21 9.04
C THR A 57 23.80 -1.32 8.16
N ILE A 58 23.83 -2.30 7.26
CA ILE A 58 24.94 -2.51 6.31
C ILE A 58 24.62 -1.75 5.02
N VAL A 59 25.49 -0.78 4.67
CA VAL A 59 25.35 0.01 3.44
C VAL A 59 26.45 -0.38 2.44
N PRO A 60 26.10 -0.73 1.19
CA PRO A 60 27.09 -1.04 0.15
C PRO A 60 28.07 0.11 -0.08
N ARG A 61 29.36 -0.21 -0.28
CA ARG A 61 30.42 0.79 -0.47
C ARG A 61 30.31 1.57 -1.80
N GLY A 62 29.76 0.94 -2.85
CA GLY A 62 29.64 1.52 -4.19
C GLY A 62 28.31 2.24 -4.48
N GLY A 63 27.40 2.31 -3.50
CA GLY A 63 26.06 2.85 -3.67
C GLY A 63 25.88 4.29 -3.16
N ALA A 64 24.80 4.94 -3.60
CA ALA A 64 24.40 6.25 -3.11
C ALA A 64 23.78 6.13 -1.71
N LYS A 65 24.61 6.28 -0.67
CA LYS A 65 24.24 6.05 0.74
C LYS A 65 23.00 6.82 1.19
N LEU A 66 22.94 8.12 0.88
CA LEU A 66 21.82 8.98 1.29
C LEU A 66 20.51 8.47 0.69
N THR A 67 20.49 8.26 -0.63
CA THR A 67 19.33 7.75 -1.35
C THR A 67 18.90 6.38 -0.82
N PHE A 68 19.84 5.45 -0.63
CA PHE A 68 19.52 4.11 -0.12
C PHE A 68 18.87 4.14 1.27
N LEU A 69 19.30 5.04 2.16
CA LEU A 69 18.76 5.14 3.52
C LEU A 69 17.46 5.94 3.62
N THR A 70 17.28 6.98 2.80
CA THR A 70 16.07 7.83 2.87
C THR A 70 14.88 7.22 2.16
N THR A 71 15.12 6.40 1.13
CA THR A 71 14.06 5.87 0.27
C THR A 71 13.01 5.02 1.03
N PRO A 72 13.38 4.12 1.96
CA PRO A 72 12.41 3.42 2.81
C PRO A 72 11.57 4.35 3.70
N ILE A 73 12.16 5.46 4.17
CA ILE A 73 11.46 6.45 5.00
C ILE A 73 10.42 7.19 4.17
N VAL A 74 10.75 7.54 2.93
CA VAL A 74 9.81 8.17 1.98
C VAL A 74 8.65 7.23 1.68
N ALA A 75 8.91 5.95 1.39
CA ALA A 75 7.87 4.95 1.16
C ALA A 75 6.92 4.82 2.38
N LEU A 76 7.48 4.73 3.58
CA LEU A 76 6.72 4.65 4.82
C LEU A 76 5.86 5.91 5.04
N SER A 77 6.41 7.10 4.78
CA SER A 77 5.68 8.36 4.90
C SER A 77 4.50 8.44 3.91
N ALA A 78 4.66 7.95 2.69
CA ALA A 78 3.60 7.93 1.69
C ALA A 78 2.46 6.98 2.09
N ILE A 79 2.78 5.76 2.53
CA ILE A 79 1.77 4.77 2.97
C ILE A 79 1.00 5.27 4.18
N THR A 80 1.69 5.88 5.14
CA THR A 80 1.05 6.41 6.36
C THR A 80 0.13 7.57 6.02
N LEU A 81 0.52 8.46 5.11
CA LEU A 81 -0.37 9.48 4.56
C LEU A 81 -1.60 8.85 3.92
N VAL A 82 -1.45 7.91 2.97
CA VAL A 82 -2.59 7.22 2.34
C VAL A 82 -3.54 6.65 3.38
N SER A 83 -2.99 5.94 4.36
CA SER A 83 -3.82 5.29 5.36
C SER A 83 -4.53 6.27 6.30
N THR A 84 -3.90 7.41 6.62
CA THR A 84 -4.60 8.47 7.37
C THR A 84 -5.76 9.04 6.56
N LEU A 85 -5.56 9.24 5.26
CA LEU A 85 -6.56 9.80 4.37
C LEU A 85 -7.75 8.86 4.25
N THR A 86 -7.52 7.58 3.94
CA THR A 86 -8.56 6.57 3.75
C THR A 86 -9.37 6.34 5.02
N TRP A 87 -8.72 6.22 6.17
CA TRP A 87 -9.44 5.98 7.42
C TRP A 87 -10.21 7.21 7.92
N ARG A 88 -9.66 8.42 7.73
CA ARG A 88 -10.40 9.65 8.06
C ARG A 88 -11.63 9.82 7.17
N VAL A 89 -11.52 9.50 5.88
CA VAL A 89 -12.67 9.49 4.98
C VAL A 89 -13.72 8.49 5.44
N LEU A 90 -13.32 7.29 5.90
CA LEU A 90 -14.24 6.28 6.42
C LEU A 90 -14.97 6.73 7.70
N LEU A 91 -14.24 7.32 8.65
CA LEU A 91 -14.80 7.77 9.94
C LEU A 91 -15.64 9.04 9.83
N SER A 92 -15.30 9.94 8.90
CA SER A 92 -15.94 11.24 8.77
C SER A 92 -16.01 11.70 7.31
N PRO A 93 -16.90 11.09 6.50
CA PRO A 93 -17.00 11.39 5.06
C PRO A 93 -17.30 12.87 4.76
N GLN A 94 -17.99 13.56 5.67
CA GLN A 94 -18.48 14.93 5.55
C GLN A 94 -17.42 16.02 5.82
N THR A 95 -16.20 15.63 6.19
CA THR A 95 -15.17 16.61 6.56
C THR A 95 -14.48 17.19 5.32
N THR A 96 -14.39 18.51 5.26
CA THR A 96 -13.92 19.27 4.09
C THR A 96 -12.48 18.89 3.71
N PHE A 97 -12.32 18.47 2.46
CA PHE A 97 -11.08 18.16 1.73
C PHE A 97 -10.09 17.27 2.50
N ILE A 98 -10.49 16.03 2.79
CA ILE A 98 -9.55 15.06 3.34
C ILE A 98 -8.72 14.40 2.26
N GLY A 99 -9.26 14.04 1.09
CA GLY A 99 -8.42 13.48 0.02
C GLY A 99 -9.21 13.15 -1.24
N ASP A 100 -8.57 13.42 -2.38
CA ASP A 100 -9.05 13.06 -3.70
C ASP A 100 -8.50 11.69 -4.10
N LEU A 101 -9.28 10.96 -4.89
CA LEU A 101 -8.88 9.65 -5.42
C LEU A 101 -7.53 9.70 -6.14
N ILE A 102 -7.28 10.78 -6.88
CA ILE A 102 -6.03 11.03 -7.61
C ILE A 102 -4.84 11.11 -6.65
N VAL A 103 -4.98 11.80 -5.52
CA VAL A 103 -3.92 11.90 -4.50
C VAL A 103 -3.60 10.53 -3.92
N VAL A 104 -4.63 9.72 -3.64
CA VAL A 104 -4.44 8.36 -3.13
C VAL A 104 -3.71 7.48 -4.14
N ILE A 105 -4.07 7.55 -5.43
CA ILE A 105 -3.39 6.79 -6.49
C ILE A 105 -1.90 7.14 -6.51
N TYR A 106 -1.54 8.43 -6.58
CA TYR A 106 -0.14 8.85 -6.64
C TYR A 106 0.65 8.46 -5.41
N LEU A 107 0.08 8.65 -4.22
CA LEU A 107 0.75 8.25 -2.98
C LEU A 107 0.96 6.73 -2.90
N LEU A 108 0.03 5.93 -3.45
CA LEU A 108 0.19 4.48 -3.55
C LEU A 108 1.26 4.05 -4.56
N THR A 109 1.66 4.90 -5.51
CA THR A 109 2.75 4.60 -6.46
C THR A 109 4.13 4.87 -5.87
N ILE A 110 4.24 5.74 -4.85
CA ILE A 110 5.52 6.12 -4.24
C ILE A 110 6.31 4.93 -3.67
N PRO A 111 5.70 3.96 -2.95
CA PRO A 111 6.44 2.82 -2.42
C PRO A 111 7.14 1.98 -3.50
N SER A 112 6.46 1.72 -4.61
CA SER A 112 7.01 0.93 -5.72
C SER A 112 8.15 1.70 -6.41
N ILE A 113 8.01 3.02 -6.60
CA ILE A 113 9.10 3.88 -7.11
C ILE A 113 10.28 3.89 -6.13
N ALA A 114 10.01 3.95 -4.83
CA ALA A 114 11.03 3.88 -3.79
C ALA A 114 11.80 2.54 -3.86
N LEU A 115 11.15 1.41 -4.11
CA LEU A 115 11.85 0.14 -4.31
C LEU A 115 12.80 0.19 -5.52
N ILE A 116 12.38 0.74 -6.65
CA ILE A 116 13.24 0.92 -7.84
C ILE A 116 14.47 1.78 -7.49
N ILE A 117 14.24 2.94 -6.86
CA ILE A 117 15.31 3.89 -6.51
C ILE A 117 16.29 3.26 -5.52
N SER A 118 15.79 2.52 -4.53
CA SER A 118 16.61 1.81 -3.55
C SER A 118 17.48 0.74 -4.22
N GLY A 119 16.91 -0.06 -5.13
CA GLY A 119 17.64 -1.06 -5.89
C GLY A 119 18.73 -0.46 -6.78
N ALA A 120 18.43 0.66 -7.46
CA ALA A 120 19.41 1.40 -8.26
C ALA A 120 20.51 2.06 -7.41
N ALA A 121 20.16 2.56 -6.21
CA ALA A 121 21.10 3.20 -5.29
C ALA A 121 22.09 2.22 -4.63
N SER A 122 21.82 0.91 -4.66
CA SER A 122 22.66 -0.13 -4.06
C SER A 122 24.04 -0.27 -4.73
N GLY A 123 24.17 0.09 -6.01
CA GLY A 123 25.43 -0.01 -6.76
C GLY A 123 25.88 -1.45 -7.06
N ASN A 124 25.00 -2.45 -6.86
CA ASN A 124 25.23 -3.85 -7.17
C ASN A 124 24.48 -4.24 -8.46
N PRO A 125 25.13 -4.87 -9.46
CA PRO A 125 24.47 -5.34 -10.67
C PRO A 125 23.21 -6.19 -10.45
N LEU A 126 23.19 -7.02 -9.41
CA LEU A 126 22.03 -7.86 -9.09
C LEU A 126 20.85 -7.02 -8.58
N ALA A 127 21.11 -6.01 -7.75
CA ALA A 127 20.08 -5.10 -7.26
C ALA A 127 19.49 -4.25 -8.40
N SER A 128 20.32 -3.81 -9.34
CA SER A 128 19.87 -3.10 -10.54
C SER A 128 19.00 -3.97 -11.45
N LEU A 129 19.29 -5.28 -11.55
CA LEU A 129 18.46 -6.22 -12.30
C LEU A 129 17.08 -6.41 -11.64
N GLY A 130 17.04 -6.52 -10.31
CA GLY A 130 15.79 -6.54 -9.53
C GLY A 130 14.95 -5.28 -9.75
N ALA A 131 15.58 -4.10 -9.66
CA ALA A 131 14.93 -2.82 -9.93
C ALA A 131 14.34 -2.73 -11.35
N SER A 132 15.02 -3.30 -12.36
CA SER A 132 14.50 -3.38 -13.73
C SER A 132 13.27 -4.29 -13.86
N ARG A 133 13.21 -5.38 -13.08
CA ARG A 133 12.02 -6.25 -13.04
C ARG A 133 10.85 -5.55 -12.36
N GLU A 134 11.09 -4.88 -11.24
CA GLU A 134 10.09 -4.11 -10.52
C GLU A 134 9.50 -3.01 -11.39
N MET A 135 10.36 -2.27 -12.12
CA MET A 135 9.92 -1.25 -13.07
C MET A 135 8.95 -1.80 -14.13
N LYS A 136 9.26 -2.96 -14.72
CA LYS A 136 8.36 -3.59 -15.70
C LYS A 136 7.03 -4.01 -15.08
N LEU A 137 7.08 -4.51 -13.84
CA LEU A 137 5.89 -4.96 -13.11
C LEU A 137 4.96 -3.79 -12.80
N ILE A 138 5.50 -2.67 -12.30
CA ILE A 138 4.75 -1.42 -12.07
C ILE A 138 4.09 -0.90 -13.35
N LEU A 139 4.83 -0.84 -14.46
CA LEU A 139 4.27 -0.42 -15.75
C LEU A 139 3.12 -1.33 -16.21
N GLY A 140 3.15 -2.61 -15.84
CA GLY A 140 2.11 -3.59 -16.18
C GLY A 140 0.83 -3.44 -15.38
N TYR A 141 0.91 -3.26 -14.05
CA TYR A 141 -0.29 -3.27 -13.20
C TYR A 141 -0.88 -1.87 -12.94
N GLU A 142 -0.11 -0.79 -13.05
CA GLU A 142 -0.58 0.55 -12.63
C GLU A 142 -1.69 1.07 -13.57
N LEU A 143 -1.56 0.87 -14.88
CA LEU A 143 -2.57 1.31 -15.84
C LEU A 143 -3.92 0.57 -15.65
N PRO A 144 -3.97 -0.77 -15.59
CA PRO A 144 -5.23 -1.48 -15.28
C PRO A 144 -5.81 -1.11 -13.91
N PHE A 145 -4.97 -0.90 -12.90
CA PHE A 145 -5.40 -0.48 -11.56
C PHE A 145 -6.09 0.88 -11.58
N ILE A 146 -5.50 1.87 -12.28
CA ILE A 146 -6.09 3.19 -12.46
C ILE A 146 -7.45 3.05 -13.16
N LEU A 147 -7.52 2.34 -14.30
CA LEU A 147 -8.77 2.16 -15.03
C LEU A 147 -9.87 1.52 -14.17
N ALA A 148 -9.52 0.51 -13.36
CA ALA A 148 -10.46 -0.12 -12.43
C ALA A 148 -11.01 0.86 -11.37
N ILE A 149 -10.15 1.72 -10.82
CA ILE A 149 -10.52 2.73 -9.82
C ILE A 149 -11.36 3.87 -10.42
N PHE A 150 -11.22 4.16 -11.71
CA PHE A 150 -12.02 5.20 -12.38
C PHE A 150 -13.46 4.76 -12.68
N VAL A 151 -13.77 3.46 -12.69
CA VAL A 151 -15.14 2.96 -12.91
C VAL A 151 -16.16 3.53 -11.91
N PRO A 152 -15.94 3.50 -10.58
CA PRO A 152 -16.86 4.14 -9.63
C PRO A 152 -16.95 5.66 -9.80
N VAL A 153 -15.88 6.35 -10.21
CA VAL A 153 -15.90 7.79 -10.51
C VAL A 153 -16.86 8.11 -11.65
N ILE A 154 -16.77 7.34 -12.75
CA ILE A 154 -17.64 7.54 -13.92
C ILE A 154 -19.11 7.32 -13.53
N LYS A 155 -19.39 6.31 -12.70
CA LYS A 155 -20.74 6.03 -12.20
C LYS A 155 -21.29 7.11 -11.28
N ALA A 156 -20.42 7.70 -10.48
CA ALA A 156 -20.76 8.82 -9.61
C ALA A 156 -20.73 10.16 -10.37
N ASN A 157 -20.93 10.17 -11.69
CA ASN A 157 -20.96 11.38 -12.52
C ASN A 157 -19.70 12.26 -12.40
N GLY A 158 -18.52 11.65 -12.26
CA GLY A 158 -17.25 12.36 -12.21
C GLY A 158 -16.84 12.88 -10.83
N ILE A 159 -17.50 12.43 -9.75
CA ILE A 159 -17.08 12.77 -8.38
C ILE A 159 -15.74 12.07 -8.06
N ILE A 160 -14.71 12.86 -7.74
CA ILE A 160 -13.34 12.38 -7.45
C ILE A 160 -13.05 12.35 -5.94
N ARG A 161 -13.80 13.14 -5.16
CA ARG A 161 -13.64 13.26 -3.71
C ARG A 161 -14.12 11.97 -3.06
N LEU A 162 -13.25 11.35 -2.24
CA LEU A 162 -13.53 10.04 -1.66
C LEU A 162 -14.74 10.04 -0.72
N GLY A 163 -14.92 11.11 0.05
CA GLY A 163 -16.07 11.26 0.95
C GLY A 163 -17.40 11.34 0.21
N ASP A 164 -17.43 12.10 -0.89
CA ASP A 164 -18.61 12.26 -1.74
C ASP A 164 -18.93 10.97 -2.52
N LEU A 165 -17.91 10.22 -2.93
CA LEU A 165 -18.06 8.88 -3.52
C LEU A 165 -18.72 7.90 -2.55
N LEU A 166 -18.33 7.91 -1.27
CA LEU A 166 -18.95 7.07 -0.24
C LEU A 166 -20.40 7.50 0.01
N ALA A 167 -20.67 8.81 0.08
CA ALA A 167 -22.03 9.33 0.24
C ALA A 167 -22.93 8.95 -0.95
N TRP A 168 -22.40 9.06 -2.18
CA TRP A 168 -23.09 8.64 -3.39
C TRP A 168 -23.40 7.15 -3.38
N GLN A 169 -22.45 6.31 -2.97
CA GLN A 169 -22.65 4.86 -2.85
C GLN A 169 -23.72 4.50 -1.80
N GLY A 170 -23.77 5.24 -0.69
CA GLY A 170 -24.76 5.04 0.37
C GLY A 170 -26.19 5.44 -0.03
N ALA A 171 -26.34 6.47 -0.87
CA ALA A 171 -27.65 6.95 -1.32
C ALA A 171 -28.22 6.21 -2.53
N ASN A 172 -27.35 5.67 -3.40
CA ASN A 172 -27.75 5.01 -4.64
C ASN A 172 -27.63 3.48 -4.50
N HIS A 173 -26.62 2.90 -5.13
CA HIS A 173 -26.36 1.48 -5.15
C HIS A 173 -24.88 1.19 -4.92
N ILE A 174 -24.59 0.04 -4.32
CA ILE A 174 -23.24 -0.46 -4.15
C ILE A 174 -22.60 -0.64 -5.54
N PHE A 175 -21.43 -0.05 -5.78
CA PHE A 175 -20.76 -0.14 -7.09
C PHE A 175 -20.56 -1.58 -7.57
N LEU A 176 -20.31 -2.53 -6.64
CA LEU A 176 -20.19 -3.96 -6.90
C LEU A 176 -21.46 -4.61 -7.48
N GLY A 177 -22.64 -4.03 -7.26
CA GLY A 177 -23.92 -4.59 -7.73
C GLY A 177 -24.10 -4.51 -9.26
N SER A 178 -23.21 -3.82 -9.95
CA SER A 178 -23.26 -3.65 -11.41
C SER A 178 -22.13 -4.43 -12.07
N LEU A 179 -22.40 -5.01 -13.25
CA LEU A 179 -21.44 -5.85 -13.98
C LEU A 179 -20.08 -5.16 -14.18
N SER A 180 -20.08 -3.90 -14.59
CA SER A 180 -18.84 -3.13 -14.78
C SER A 180 -18.10 -2.87 -13.47
N GLY A 181 -18.81 -2.73 -12.34
CA GLY A 181 -18.18 -2.55 -11.03
C GLY A 181 -17.60 -3.85 -10.49
N PHE A 182 -18.26 -4.97 -10.75
CA PHE A 182 -17.76 -6.29 -10.42
C PHE A 182 -16.47 -6.64 -11.20
N ILE A 183 -16.45 -6.37 -12.51
CA ILE A 183 -15.24 -6.56 -13.33
C ILE A 183 -14.10 -5.66 -12.81
N ALA A 184 -14.39 -4.38 -12.54
CA ALA A 184 -13.41 -3.46 -11.99
C ALA A 184 -12.86 -3.94 -10.64
N PHE A 185 -13.71 -4.51 -9.78
CA PHE A 185 -13.30 -5.07 -8.50
C PHE A 185 -12.35 -6.26 -8.66
N ILE A 186 -12.63 -7.19 -9.57
CA ILE A 186 -11.73 -8.32 -9.86
C ILE A 186 -10.37 -7.81 -10.37
N VAL A 187 -10.37 -6.88 -11.32
CA VAL A 187 -9.14 -6.28 -11.85
C VAL A 187 -8.36 -5.58 -10.74
N ALA A 188 -9.04 -4.79 -9.89
CA ALA A 188 -8.41 -4.11 -8.76
C ALA A 188 -7.76 -5.08 -7.77
N ILE A 189 -8.39 -6.23 -7.46
CA ILE A 189 -7.80 -7.26 -6.60
C ILE A 189 -6.53 -7.86 -7.23
N LEU A 190 -6.59 -8.24 -8.52
CA LEU A 190 -5.44 -8.82 -9.21
C LEU A 190 -4.27 -7.84 -9.28
N CYS A 191 -4.56 -6.57 -9.59
CA CYS A 191 -3.55 -5.51 -9.60
C CYS A 191 -3.02 -5.20 -8.20
N MET A 192 -3.85 -5.28 -7.16
CA MET A 192 -3.42 -5.08 -5.78
C MET A 192 -2.45 -6.19 -5.34
N GLN A 193 -2.67 -7.44 -5.77
CA GLN A 193 -1.72 -8.52 -5.53
C GLN A 193 -0.36 -8.24 -6.18
N ALA A 194 -0.37 -7.78 -7.44
CA ALA A 194 0.83 -7.38 -8.14
C ALA A 194 1.54 -6.18 -7.48
N LYS A 195 0.77 -5.18 -7.04
CA LYS A 195 1.28 -3.98 -6.37
C LYS A 195 1.95 -4.26 -5.03
N LEU A 196 1.51 -5.30 -4.32
CA LEU A 196 2.10 -5.73 -3.06
C LEU A 196 3.29 -6.67 -3.25
N GLY A 197 3.62 -7.06 -4.49
CA GLY A 197 4.71 -8.02 -4.77
C GLY A 197 4.43 -9.43 -4.23
N LEU A 198 3.17 -9.76 -3.95
CA LEU A 198 2.81 -11.07 -3.40
C LEU A 198 2.69 -12.11 -4.51
N VAL A 199 2.96 -13.38 -4.17
CA VAL A 199 2.77 -14.54 -5.06
C VAL A 199 1.40 -14.46 -5.74
N PRO A 200 1.31 -14.54 -7.08
CA PRO A 200 2.32 -14.99 -8.05
C PRO A 200 3.21 -13.88 -8.68
N PHE A 201 3.17 -12.65 -8.18
CA PHE A 201 3.81 -11.47 -8.77
C PHE A 201 5.09 -11.04 -8.03
N ASP A 202 5.80 -11.99 -7.42
CA ASP A 202 6.98 -11.80 -6.57
C ASP A 202 8.32 -11.85 -7.34
N ALA A 203 8.29 -11.84 -8.68
CA ALA A 203 9.49 -11.96 -9.52
C ALA A 203 10.62 -10.90 -9.32
N PRO A 204 10.33 -9.66 -8.85
CA PRO A 204 11.35 -8.66 -8.55
C PRO A 204 12.02 -8.79 -7.17
N GLU A 205 11.37 -9.43 -6.20
CA GLU A 205 11.91 -9.70 -4.86
C GLU A 205 12.98 -10.80 -4.88
#